data_AF-A0A831JVZ3-F1
#
_entry.id   AF-A0A831JVZ3-F1
#
_cell.length_a   1.000
_cell.length_b   1.000
_cell.length_c   1.000
_cell.angle_alpha   90.00
_cell.angle_beta   90.00
_cell.angle_gamma   90.00
#
_symmetry.space_group_name_H-M   'P 1'
#
loop_
_entity.id
_entity.type
_entity.pdbx_description
1 polymer ?
#
loop_
_entity_poly.entity_id
_entity_poly.type
_entity_poly.pdbx_seq_one_letter_code
_entity_poly.pdbx_strand_id
1 'polypeptide(L)'
;IEALKMKAHLLDALQAAGLSRENRFAREAFERIVRAEEEVHNEPLAYLKLHETGTPDTLVDIVGVAFLREKLELEGEWVEALPPGVGRGAVVIAHGVYPVPAPATRIIMRGLPYTEGPWEGELLTPTGATLLKGLVDIWRREGEAPEGLKLLGAGVGSRSFAGRRSLLKIYGG
;
A
#
# COMPACT_ATOMS: atom_id res chain seq x y z
N ILE A 1 -9.58 -4.66 14.08
CA ILE A 1 -8.73 -4.82 15.30
C ILE A 1 -8.45 -3.44 15.88
N GLU A 2 -8.21 -3.28 17.18
CA GLU A 2 -7.75 -1.99 17.74
C GLU A 2 -6.39 -1.58 17.17
N ALA A 3 -6.24 -0.32 16.80
CA ALA A 3 -5.02 0.20 16.17
C ALA A 3 -3.79 0.04 17.07
N LEU A 4 -3.90 0.29 18.37
CA LEU A 4 -2.77 0.10 19.31
C LEU A 4 -2.33 -1.37 19.41
N LYS A 5 -3.29 -2.31 19.36
CA LYS A 5 -2.99 -3.74 19.33
C LYS A 5 -2.30 -4.14 18.03
N MET A 6 -2.77 -3.63 16.89
CA MET A 6 -2.13 -3.81 15.60
C MET A 6 -0.69 -3.28 15.59
N LYS A 7 -0.45 -2.12 16.21
CA LYS A 7 0.89 -1.53 16.37
C LYS A 7 1.81 -2.47 17.13
N ALA A 8 1.34 -3.06 18.24
CA ALA A 8 2.14 -4.03 18.99
C ALA A 8 2.52 -5.24 18.11
N HIS A 9 1.56 -5.81 17.39
CA HIS A 9 1.80 -6.93 16.46
C HIS A 9 2.78 -6.57 15.33
N LEU A 10 2.72 -5.35 14.79
CA LEU A 10 3.69 -4.87 13.81
C LEU A 10 5.11 -4.89 14.38
N LEU A 11 5.31 -4.35 15.58
CA LEU A 11 6.65 -4.28 16.19
C LEU A 11 7.21 -5.67 16.50
N ASP A 12 6.36 -6.60 16.91
CA ASP A 12 6.77 -7.98 17.17
C ASP A 12 7.09 -8.71 15.85
N ALA A 13 6.30 -8.48 14.80
CA ALA A 13 6.56 -9.03 13.47
C ALA A 13 7.86 -8.49 12.85
N LEU A 14 8.18 -7.21 13.05
CA LEU A 14 9.47 -6.63 12.65
C LEU A 14 10.63 -7.36 13.32
N GLN A 15 10.58 -7.57 14.63
CA GLN A 15 11.63 -8.30 15.35
C GLN A 15 11.75 -9.75 14.89
N ALA A 16 10.62 -10.43 14.67
CA ALA A 16 10.60 -11.79 14.16
C ALA A 16 11.24 -11.90 12.75
N ALA A 17 11.11 -10.86 11.93
CA ALA A 17 11.75 -10.74 10.63
C ALA A 17 13.24 -10.32 10.70
N GLY A 18 13.79 -10.11 11.90
CA GLY A 18 15.17 -9.64 12.10
C GLY A 18 15.37 -8.15 11.86
N LEU A 19 14.29 -7.36 11.83
CA LEU A 19 14.30 -5.92 11.62
C LEU A 19 14.23 -5.17 12.95
N SER A 20 14.71 -3.92 12.96
CA SER A 20 14.57 -3.04 14.12
C SER A 20 13.10 -2.70 14.39
N ARG A 21 12.70 -2.65 15.68
CA ARG A 21 11.39 -2.06 16.08
C ARG A 21 11.28 -0.59 15.66
N GLU A 22 12.40 0.07 15.44
CA GLU A 22 12.51 1.46 14.98
C GLU A 22 12.58 1.57 13.44
N ASN A 23 12.30 0.49 12.68
CA ASN A 23 12.30 0.53 11.22
C ASN A 23 11.35 1.63 10.72
N ARG A 24 11.93 2.66 10.10
CA ARG A 24 11.25 3.91 9.71
C ARG A 24 10.12 3.64 8.73
N PHE A 25 10.39 2.88 7.67
CA PHE A 25 9.42 2.58 6.63
C PHE A 25 8.16 1.93 7.20
N ALA A 26 8.32 0.88 8.00
CA ALA A 26 7.19 0.15 8.57
C ALA A 26 6.33 1.01 9.52
N ARG A 27 6.98 1.84 10.34
CA ARG A 27 6.29 2.76 11.24
C ARG A 27 5.52 3.83 10.50
N GLU A 28 6.14 4.47 9.52
CA GLU A 28 5.46 5.48 8.72
C GLU A 28 4.31 4.88 7.89
N ALA A 29 4.48 3.66 7.37
CA ALA A 29 3.40 2.94 6.68
C ALA A 29 2.21 2.73 7.62
N PHE A 30 2.46 2.24 8.84
CA PHE A 30 1.41 2.09 9.84
C PHE A 30 0.75 3.42 10.23
N GLU A 31 1.53 4.48 10.40
CA GLU A 31 0.99 5.81 10.69
C GLU A 31 0.11 6.35 9.56
N ARG A 32 0.47 6.11 8.29
CA ARG A 32 -0.36 6.49 7.13
C ARG A 32 -1.72 5.80 7.18
N ILE A 33 -1.75 4.51 7.50
CA ILE A 33 -2.98 3.73 7.65
C ILE A 33 -3.82 4.28 8.79
N VAL A 34 -3.23 4.45 9.97
CA VAL A 34 -3.92 4.98 11.15
C VAL A 34 -4.56 6.32 10.83
N ARG A 35 -3.79 7.28 10.28
CA ARG A 35 -4.32 8.62 9.98
C ARG A 35 -5.46 8.58 8.97
N ALA A 36 -5.37 7.69 7.97
CA ALA A 36 -6.45 7.52 7.01
C ALA A 36 -7.71 6.99 7.69
N GLU A 37 -7.60 5.99 8.55
CA GLU A 37 -8.73 5.41 9.28
C GLU A 37 -9.31 6.39 10.32
N GLU A 38 -8.47 7.17 11.01
CA GLU A 38 -8.91 8.26 11.89
C GLU A 38 -9.75 9.29 11.12
N GLU A 39 -9.32 9.68 9.92
CA GLU A 39 -10.04 10.64 9.07
C GLU A 39 -11.35 10.05 8.49
N VAL A 40 -11.38 8.76 8.13
CA VAL A 40 -12.60 8.09 7.65
C VAL A 40 -13.63 7.94 8.77
N HIS A 41 -13.19 7.57 9.98
CA HIS A 41 -14.07 7.20 11.08
C HIS A 41 -14.30 8.34 12.09
N ASN A 42 -13.52 9.42 12.01
CA ASN A 42 -13.54 10.53 12.96
C ASN A 42 -13.37 10.05 14.42
N GLU A 43 -12.47 9.07 14.60
CA GLU A 43 -12.12 8.48 15.89
C GLU A 43 -10.63 8.70 16.16
N PRO A 44 -10.23 9.05 17.40
CA PRO A 44 -8.82 9.16 17.74
C PRO A 44 -8.17 7.79 17.95
N LEU A 45 -6.85 7.71 17.74
CA LEU A 45 -6.02 6.49 17.87
C LEU A 45 -6.30 5.67 19.14
N ALA A 46 -6.62 6.31 20.25
CA ALA A 46 -6.89 5.64 21.53
C ALA A 46 -8.07 4.66 21.46
N TYR A 47 -9.05 4.93 20.59
CA TYR A 47 -10.26 4.11 20.43
C TYR A 47 -10.41 3.53 19.01
N LEU A 48 -9.55 3.95 18.08
CA LEU A 48 -9.63 3.59 16.68
C LEU A 48 -9.57 2.08 16.47
N LYS A 49 -10.60 1.57 15.81
CA LYS A 49 -10.63 0.22 15.25
C LYS A 49 -10.33 0.31 13.76
N LEU A 50 -9.36 -0.49 13.32
CA LEU A 50 -9.04 -0.64 11.90
C LEU A 50 -10.06 -1.60 11.28
N HIS A 51 -10.84 -1.07 10.34
CA HIS A 51 -11.95 -1.80 9.72
C HIS A 51 -11.56 -2.33 8.35
N GLU A 52 -10.86 -1.53 7.54
CA GLU A 52 -10.45 -1.91 6.19
C GLU A 52 -9.03 -2.51 6.18
N THR A 53 -8.16 -2.02 7.06
CA THR A 53 -6.72 -2.37 7.11
C THR A 53 -6.31 -3.23 8.30
N GLY A 54 -7.27 -3.62 9.14
CA GLY A 54 -7.05 -4.36 10.38
C GLY A 54 -6.76 -5.86 10.22
N THR A 55 -6.08 -6.26 9.13
CA THR A 55 -5.90 -7.67 8.73
C THR A 55 -4.46 -8.15 8.93
N PRO A 56 -4.22 -9.45 9.21
CA PRO A 56 -2.88 -10.02 9.24
C PRO A 56 -2.10 -9.77 7.95
N ASP A 57 -2.76 -9.78 6.80
CA ASP A 57 -2.16 -9.52 5.48
C ASP A 57 -1.50 -8.13 5.43
N THR A 58 -2.14 -7.12 6.01
CA THR A 58 -1.58 -5.76 6.06
C THR A 58 -0.27 -5.70 6.85
N LEU A 59 -0.15 -6.47 7.95
CA LEU A 59 1.12 -6.57 8.69
C LEU A 59 2.19 -7.27 7.86
N VAL A 60 1.84 -8.40 7.24
CA VAL A 60 2.77 -9.18 6.41
C VAL A 60 3.27 -8.34 5.24
N ASP A 61 2.40 -7.58 4.59
CA ASP A 61 2.74 -6.70 3.49
C ASP A 61 3.72 -5.60 3.92
N ILE A 62 3.45 -4.90 5.03
CA ILE A 62 4.32 -3.83 5.55
C ILE A 62 5.68 -4.38 5.96
N VAL A 63 5.70 -5.46 6.75
CA VAL A 63 6.94 -6.06 7.27
C VAL A 63 7.73 -6.70 6.14
N GLY A 64 7.05 -7.38 5.20
CA GLY A 64 7.68 -8.00 4.05
C GLY A 64 8.35 -6.98 3.14
N VAL A 65 7.69 -5.86 2.86
CA VAL A 65 8.30 -4.77 2.10
C VAL A 65 9.45 -4.11 2.86
N ALA A 66 9.31 -3.86 4.16
CA ALA A 66 10.39 -3.33 4.99
C ALA A 66 11.62 -4.25 4.96
N PHE A 67 11.39 -5.56 5.06
CA PHE A 67 12.43 -6.58 4.99
C PHE A 67 13.13 -6.57 3.63
N LEU A 68 12.36 -6.59 2.54
CA LEU A 68 12.92 -6.57 1.18
C LEU A 68 13.69 -5.28 0.92
N ARG A 69 13.22 -4.13 1.43
CA ARG A 69 13.91 -2.85 1.30
C ARG A 69 15.31 -2.89 1.93
N GLU A 70 15.45 -3.49 3.11
CA GLU A 70 16.77 -3.68 3.75
C GLU A 70 17.62 -4.73 2.99
N LYS A 71 17.03 -5.85 2.57
CA LYS A 71 17.76 -6.92 1.87
C LYS A 71 18.24 -6.53 0.47
N LEU A 72 17.51 -5.66 -0.20
CA LEU A 72 17.88 -5.11 -1.50
C LEU A 72 18.70 -3.83 -1.38
N GLU A 73 19.07 -3.43 -0.16
CA GLU A 73 19.93 -2.27 0.12
C GLU A 73 19.41 -0.97 -0.52
N LEU A 74 18.08 -0.79 -0.58
CA LEU A 74 17.45 0.37 -1.21
C LEU A 74 17.58 1.67 -0.36
N GLU A 75 18.42 1.68 0.66
CA GLU A 75 18.64 2.86 1.49
C GLU A 75 19.54 3.85 0.72
N GLY A 76 19.01 5.02 0.39
CA GLY A 76 19.70 6.02 -0.41
C GLY A 76 19.52 5.87 -1.93
N GLU A 77 18.86 4.80 -2.37
CA GLU A 77 18.46 4.58 -3.75
C GLU A 77 17.11 5.23 -4.06
N TRP A 78 16.88 5.60 -5.32
CA TRP A 78 15.61 6.13 -5.79
C TRP A 78 14.72 5.02 -6.32
N VAL A 79 13.48 4.97 -5.86
CA VAL A 79 12.44 4.09 -6.39
C VAL A 79 11.50 4.88 -7.27
N GLU A 80 11.34 4.42 -8.51
CA GLU A 80 10.45 5.05 -9.48
C GLU A 80 9.24 4.17 -9.78
N ALA A 81 8.08 4.80 -10.00
CA ALA A 81 6.89 4.09 -10.43
C ALA A 81 6.04 4.92 -11.40
N LEU A 82 5.24 4.21 -12.20
CA LEU A 82 4.13 4.81 -12.94
C LEU A 82 2.92 4.98 -12.00
N PRO A 83 2.07 6.00 -12.22
CA PRO A 83 0.83 6.20 -11.48
C PRO A 83 0.00 4.92 -11.41
N PRO A 84 -0.38 4.46 -10.20
CA PRO A 84 -1.14 3.23 -10.06
C PRO A 84 -2.56 3.43 -10.60
N GLY A 85 -3.12 2.36 -11.18
CA GLY A 85 -4.54 2.31 -11.53
C GLY A 85 -5.38 2.05 -10.29
N VAL A 86 -6.29 2.96 -9.94
CA VAL A 86 -7.16 2.80 -8.75
C VAL A 86 -8.39 1.94 -9.00
N GLY A 87 -8.78 1.77 -10.27
CA GLY A 87 -10.03 1.16 -10.68
C GLY A 87 -11.12 2.21 -10.89
N ARG A 88 -12.40 1.80 -10.87
CA ARG A 88 -13.56 2.71 -10.97
C ARG A 88 -14.82 2.09 -10.39
N GLY A 89 -15.91 2.86 -10.36
CA GLY A 89 -17.22 2.41 -9.91
C GLY A 89 -17.37 2.54 -8.40
N ALA A 90 -17.98 1.56 -7.76
CA ALA A 90 -18.19 1.54 -6.32
C ALA A 90 -17.80 0.20 -5.70
N VAL A 91 -17.45 0.22 -4.42
CA VAL A 91 -17.17 -0.97 -3.60
C VAL A 91 -18.08 -0.99 -2.39
N VAL A 92 -18.45 -2.21 -1.99
CA VAL A 92 -19.18 -2.46 -0.75
C VAL A 92 -18.15 -2.71 0.35
N ILE A 93 -18.12 -1.85 1.35
CA ILE A 93 -17.32 -1.99 2.56
C ILE A 93 -18.25 -2.14 3.77
N ALA A 94 -17.68 -2.38 4.96
CA ALA A 94 -18.45 -2.55 6.19
C ALA A 94 -19.40 -1.37 6.50
N HIS A 95 -19.10 -0.18 5.96
CA HIS A 95 -19.85 1.06 6.19
C HIS A 95 -20.80 1.42 5.04
N GLY A 96 -21.01 0.53 4.06
CA GLY A 96 -21.91 0.74 2.94
C GLY A 96 -21.20 0.78 1.58
N VAL A 97 -21.83 1.45 0.63
CA VAL A 97 -21.35 1.55 -0.76
C VAL A 97 -20.59 2.86 -0.96
N TYR A 98 -19.34 2.77 -1.37
CA TYR A 98 -18.47 3.94 -1.58
C TYR A 98 -17.89 3.95 -2.99
N PRO A 99 -17.65 5.14 -3.57
CA PRO A 99 -16.95 5.26 -4.85
C PRO A 99 -15.52 4.75 -4.75
N VAL A 100 -14.99 4.20 -5.83
CA VAL A 100 -13.57 3.89 -6.00
C VAL A 100 -12.83 5.17 -6.45
N PRO A 101 -11.67 5.53 -5.88
CA PRO A 101 -10.97 4.84 -4.78
C PRO A 101 -11.72 4.93 -3.45
N ALA A 102 -11.68 3.84 -2.69
CA ALA A 102 -12.28 3.73 -1.35
C ALA A 102 -11.76 4.83 -0.41
N PRO A 103 -12.51 5.18 0.67
CA PRO A 103 -12.20 6.34 1.51
C PRO A 103 -10.76 6.39 2.03
N ALA A 104 -10.26 5.31 2.62
CA ALA A 104 -8.90 5.25 3.14
C ALA A 104 -7.85 5.39 2.02
N THR A 105 -8.01 4.65 0.92
CA THR A 105 -7.17 4.77 -0.28
C THR A 105 -7.12 6.20 -0.81
N ARG A 106 -8.28 6.88 -0.88
CA ARG A 106 -8.40 8.25 -1.35
C ARG A 106 -7.64 9.24 -0.48
N ILE A 107 -7.71 9.09 0.85
CA ILE A 107 -6.98 9.92 1.80
C ILE A 107 -5.48 9.71 1.66
N ILE A 108 -5.04 8.45 1.57
CA ILE A 108 -3.62 8.10 1.39
C ILE A 108 -3.07 8.67 0.09
N MET A 109 -3.81 8.55 -1.02
CA MET A 109 -3.39 9.01 -2.35
C MET A 109 -3.55 10.54 -2.56
N ARG A 110 -4.01 11.30 -1.55
CA ARG A 110 -4.14 12.77 -1.66
C ARG A 110 -2.80 13.40 -2.05
N GLY A 111 -2.80 14.13 -3.16
CA GLY A 111 -1.61 14.81 -3.71
C GLY A 111 -0.66 13.92 -4.51
N LEU A 112 -1.00 12.64 -4.72
CA LEU A 112 -0.23 11.70 -5.54
C LEU A 112 -0.92 11.46 -6.89
N PRO A 113 -0.15 11.20 -7.96
CA PRO A 113 -0.74 10.86 -9.25
C PRO A 113 -1.30 9.44 -9.20
N TYR A 114 -2.45 9.24 -9.86
CA TYR A 114 -3.04 7.94 -10.10
C TYR A 114 -3.86 7.98 -11.39
N THR A 115 -4.18 6.82 -11.95
CA THR A 115 -5.06 6.71 -13.13
C THR A 115 -6.35 6.00 -12.79
N GLU A 116 -7.45 6.42 -13.41
CA GLU A 116 -8.66 5.62 -13.44
C GLU A 116 -8.51 4.54 -14.52
N GLY A 117 -8.73 3.29 -14.14
CA GLY A 117 -8.55 2.14 -15.03
C GLY A 117 -9.85 1.75 -15.74
N PRO A 118 -9.78 0.90 -16.77
CA PRO A 118 -10.97 0.41 -17.45
C PRO A 118 -11.73 -0.66 -16.64
N TRP A 119 -11.28 -0.99 -15.43
CA TRP A 119 -11.79 -2.11 -14.63
C TRP A 119 -12.63 -1.61 -13.46
N GLU A 120 -13.82 -2.17 -13.32
CA GLU A 120 -14.71 -1.90 -12.21
C GLU A 120 -14.24 -2.61 -10.93
N GLY A 121 -14.34 -1.91 -9.80
CA GLY A 121 -13.88 -2.36 -8.50
C GLY A 121 -12.58 -1.69 -8.06
N GLU A 122 -12.19 -1.98 -6.82
CA GLU A 122 -10.96 -1.45 -6.21
C GLU A 122 -9.75 -2.28 -6.66
N LEU A 123 -8.90 -1.66 -7.49
CA LEU A 123 -7.62 -2.23 -7.93
C LEU A 123 -6.47 -1.88 -6.96
N LEU A 124 -6.55 -0.69 -6.35
CA LEU A 124 -5.59 -0.21 -5.37
C LEU A 124 -6.23 -0.21 -3.99
N THR A 125 -5.79 -1.11 -3.12
CA THR A 125 -6.23 -1.17 -1.73
C THR A 125 -5.53 -0.11 -0.87
N PRO A 126 -6.05 0.21 0.33
CA PRO A 126 -5.38 1.14 1.24
C PRO A 126 -3.95 0.69 1.60
N THR A 127 -3.74 -0.62 1.76
CA THR A 127 -2.40 -1.21 2.01
C THR A 127 -1.46 -0.96 0.83
N GLY A 128 -1.90 -1.26 -0.41
CA GLY A 128 -1.10 -1.00 -1.61
C GLY A 128 -0.76 0.49 -1.78
N ALA A 129 -1.73 1.38 -1.56
CA ALA A 129 -1.52 2.82 -1.60
C ALA A 129 -0.51 3.30 -0.54
N THR A 130 -0.59 2.73 0.66
CA THR A 130 0.34 3.01 1.77
C THR A 130 1.77 2.65 1.41
N LEU A 131 1.97 1.45 0.86
CA LEU A 131 3.29 0.96 0.46
C LEU A 131 3.87 1.81 -0.67
N LEU A 132 3.08 2.07 -1.72
CA LEU A 132 3.52 2.91 -2.83
C LEU A 132 3.90 4.31 -2.37
N LYS A 133 3.10 4.93 -1.50
CA LYS A 133 3.40 6.27 -0.94
C LYS A 133 4.67 6.30 -0.10
N GLY A 134 5.04 5.20 0.55
CA GLY A 134 6.26 5.11 1.36
C GLY A 134 7.49 4.65 0.58
N LEU A 135 7.30 3.97 -0.56
CA LEU A 135 8.37 3.44 -1.39
C LEU A 135 8.80 4.39 -2.50
N VAL A 136 7.84 4.99 -3.21
CA VAL A 136 8.09 5.68 -4.48
C VAL A 136 8.55 7.10 -4.25
N ASP A 137 9.73 7.42 -4.75
CA ASP A 137 10.31 8.75 -4.69
C ASP A 137 9.96 9.58 -5.94
N ILE A 138 9.91 8.92 -7.11
CA ILE A 138 9.63 9.57 -8.40
C ILE A 138 8.44 8.89 -9.10
N TRP A 139 7.43 9.70 -9.39
CA TRP A 139 6.30 9.29 -10.22
C TRP A 139 6.53 9.69 -11.68
N ARG A 140 6.80 8.69 -12.54
CA ARG A 140 7.04 8.87 -13.98
C ARG A 140 5.72 8.90 -14.75
N ARG A 141 5.68 9.54 -15.92
CA ARG A 141 4.50 9.45 -16.80
C ARG A 141 4.54 8.18 -17.64
N GLU A 142 3.37 7.76 -18.10
CA GLU A 142 3.28 6.64 -19.04
C GLU A 142 4.11 6.96 -20.30
N GLY A 143 4.95 6.00 -20.71
CA GLY A 143 5.92 6.19 -21.81
C GLY A 143 7.29 6.74 -21.39
N GLU A 144 7.49 7.15 -20.14
CA GLU A 144 8.78 7.64 -19.61
C GLU A 144 9.59 6.56 -18.86
N ALA A 145 9.29 5.28 -19.07
CA ALA A 145 10.03 4.20 -18.40
C ALA A 145 11.48 4.18 -18.89
N PRO A 146 12.48 4.07 -18.00
CA PRO A 146 13.89 4.04 -18.40
C PRO A 146 14.18 2.88 -19.37
N GLU A 147 14.95 3.16 -20.41
CA GLU A 147 15.43 2.13 -21.33
C GLU A 147 16.51 1.26 -20.66
N GLY A 148 16.65 0.02 -21.12
CA GLY A 148 17.72 -0.89 -20.67
C GLY A 148 17.48 -1.61 -19.35
N LEU A 149 16.38 -1.33 -18.63
CA LEU A 149 16.02 -2.06 -17.42
C LEU A 149 15.65 -3.52 -17.71
N LYS A 150 16.07 -4.42 -16.83
CA LYS A 150 15.72 -5.85 -16.89
C LYS A 150 14.58 -6.15 -15.95
N LEU A 151 13.69 -7.06 -16.35
CA LEU A 151 12.67 -7.58 -15.46
C LEU A 151 13.35 -8.43 -14.37
N LEU A 152 13.27 -7.99 -13.12
CA LEU A 152 13.81 -8.72 -11.97
C LEU A 152 12.78 -9.69 -11.38
N GLY A 153 11.50 -9.34 -11.45
CA GLY A 153 10.43 -10.17 -10.93
C GLY A 153 9.04 -9.68 -11.27
N ALA A 154 8.05 -10.55 -11.10
CA ALA A 154 6.65 -10.22 -11.28
C ALA A 154 5.77 -10.95 -10.25
N GLY A 155 4.73 -10.26 -9.78
CA GLY A 155 3.73 -10.79 -8.87
C GLY A 155 2.33 -10.63 -9.44
N VAL A 156 1.48 -11.64 -9.27
CA VAL A 156 0.11 -11.65 -9.79
C VAL A 156 -0.87 -11.63 -8.61
N GLY A 157 -1.80 -10.68 -8.63
CA GLY A 157 -2.86 -10.59 -7.63
C GLY A 157 -3.84 -11.76 -7.73
N SER A 158 -4.46 -12.13 -6.61
CA SER A 158 -5.44 -13.23 -6.55
C SER A 158 -6.83 -12.83 -7.06
N ARG A 159 -7.21 -11.55 -6.91
CA ARG A 159 -8.51 -11.02 -7.32
C ARG A 159 -8.62 -10.90 -8.83
N SER A 160 -9.76 -11.34 -9.38
CA SER A 160 -10.05 -11.22 -10.82
C SER A 160 -11.01 -10.08 -11.12
N PHE A 161 -10.69 -9.31 -12.17
CA PHE A 161 -11.48 -8.21 -12.72
C PHE A 161 -11.78 -8.54 -14.18
N ALA A 162 -13.03 -8.92 -14.48
CA ALA A 162 -13.46 -9.35 -15.81
C ALA A 162 -12.52 -10.42 -16.45
N GLY A 163 -12.13 -11.43 -15.66
CA GLY A 163 -11.24 -12.51 -16.11
C GLY A 163 -9.75 -12.14 -16.15
N ARG A 164 -9.37 -10.91 -15.80
CA ARG A 164 -7.97 -10.46 -15.68
C ARG A 164 -7.55 -10.34 -14.23
N ARG A 165 -6.25 -10.29 -13.96
CA ARG A 165 -5.67 -10.12 -12.60
C ARG A 165 -4.66 -8.99 -12.64
N SER A 166 -4.48 -8.31 -11.51
CA SER A 166 -3.43 -7.29 -11.37
C SER A 166 -2.05 -7.93 -11.48
N LEU A 167 -1.12 -7.21 -12.12
CA LEU A 167 0.26 -7.64 -12.32
C LEU A 167 1.19 -6.52 -11.82
N LEU A 168 2.04 -6.84 -10.87
CA LEU A 168 3.16 -6.00 -10.46
C LEU A 168 4.42 -6.53 -11.13
N LYS A 169 5.23 -5.64 -11.69
CA LYS A 169 6.55 -5.98 -12.24
C LYS A 169 7.60 -5.09 -11.58
N ILE A 170 8.73 -5.68 -11.24
CA ILE A 170 9.89 -4.99 -10.69
C ILE A 170 10.98 -5.05 -11.74
N TYR A 171 11.52 -3.88 -12.07
CA TYR A 171 12.59 -3.72 -13.04
C TYR A 171 13.82 -3.15 -12.35
N GLY A 172 15.00 -3.49 -12.85
CA GLY A 172 16.27 -2.94 -12.39
C GLY A 172 17.41 -3.35 -13.31
N GLY A 173 18.54 -2.66 -13.19
CA GLY A 173 19.70 -2.86 -14.06
C GLY A 173 20.58 -1.63 -14.07
#